data_AF-A0A7M7PQN8-F1
#
_entry.id   AF-A0A7M7PQN8-F1
#
_cell.length_a   1.000
_cell.length_b   1.000
_cell.length_c   1.000
_cell.angle_alpha   90.00
_cell.angle_beta   90.00
_cell.angle_gamma   90.00
#
_symmetry.space_group_name_H-M   'P 1'
#
loop_
_entity.id
_entity.type
_entity.pdbx_description
1 polymer ?
#
loop_
_entity_poly.entity_id
_entity_poly.type
_entity_poly.pdbx_seq_one_letter_code
_entity_poly.pdbx_strand_id
1 'polypeptide(L)'
;MASIDFRYSIRDFVSEVPNAKNGNCNGKYSRFDQELRGRWDEAVEKGYFRYELGSLPTRVIEGPHGFVAQLNVKRATERRKPQEIKSTKQPFKPEEFNFNKVRPHETLMEMHPEDLSCSSINGITNGNGIVRSHAEREECMNGEGGRSKYQVIINISPLEYGNVLLVPSPHLCQPQIATMEMIQIGVEAVLLSSSSALRIGYNSLCAYASVNHLHMHAYYVHHRLPVEYWPTKEVVGGQVHETIGWPAQAFMLQMKKESYFDGIRDLFRIVKHLQDRDIAHNMFFTRGLTLGPNPQEDGQTIRLILWPRVSSFGIKGNDAFNGACCELSGHLPIKLEQRYDDLTDEQCCELLESNSLSPEDYAALKKDIKNIFK
;
A
#
# COMPACT_ATOMS: atom_id res chain seq x y z
N MET A 1 22.15 12.19 19.34
CA MET A 1 21.43 11.33 18.38
C MET A 1 20.26 12.13 17.85
N ALA A 2 20.03 12.15 16.54
CA ALA A 2 18.82 12.74 15.98
C ALA A 2 17.59 12.06 16.61
N SER A 3 16.53 12.81 16.85
CA SER A 3 15.28 12.25 17.39
C SER A 3 14.73 11.21 16.41
N ILE A 4 14.24 10.07 16.91
CA ILE A 4 13.53 9.10 16.06
C ILE A 4 12.15 9.62 15.62
N ASP A 5 11.65 10.68 16.25
CA ASP A 5 10.30 11.20 16.00
C ASP A 5 10.23 12.04 14.71
N PHE A 6 9.31 11.68 13.83
CA PHE A 6 8.86 12.47 12.69
C PHE A 6 7.45 13.01 12.95
N ARG A 7 7.35 14.30 13.27
CA ARG A 7 6.08 14.98 13.56
C ARG A 7 5.51 15.66 12.32
N TYR A 8 4.22 15.49 12.05
CA TYR A 8 3.58 16.06 10.87
C TYR A 8 2.12 16.43 11.10
N SER A 9 1.61 17.29 10.22
CA SER A 9 0.23 17.76 10.18
C SER A 9 -0.28 17.80 8.73
N ILE A 10 -1.54 18.18 8.54
CA ILE A 10 -2.12 18.40 7.20
C ILE A 10 -1.38 19.49 6.39
N ARG A 11 -0.62 20.38 7.07
CA ARG A 11 0.19 21.41 6.41
C ARG A 11 1.40 20.84 5.68
N ASP A 12 1.89 19.68 6.11
CA ASP A 12 3.00 18.97 5.49
C ASP A 12 2.57 18.18 4.24
N PHE A 13 1.26 17.96 4.03
CA PHE A 13 0.78 17.26 2.85
C PHE A 13 1.02 18.06 1.57
N VAL A 14 1.61 17.39 0.60
CA VAL A 14 1.89 17.87 -0.75
C VAL A 14 0.67 17.63 -1.63
N SER A 15 0.02 18.69 -2.10
CA SER A 15 -1.17 18.57 -2.95
C SER A 15 -0.83 18.06 -4.34
N GLU A 16 0.20 18.64 -4.97
CA GLU A 16 0.57 18.38 -6.35
C GLU A 16 2.02 17.91 -6.44
N VAL A 17 2.28 16.96 -7.34
CA VAL A 17 3.63 16.46 -7.62
C VAL A 17 3.91 16.59 -9.12
N PRO A 18 5.17 16.74 -9.54
CA PRO A 18 5.49 16.68 -10.97
C PRO A 18 4.95 15.38 -11.59
N ASN A 19 4.26 15.46 -12.74
CA ASN A 19 3.86 14.29 -13.52
C ASN A 19 5.10 13.70 -14.24
N ALA A 20 6.04 13.17 -13.46
CA ALA A 20 7.26 12.58 -13.97
C ALA A 20 7.05 11.10 -14.25
N LYS A 21 7.18 10.70 -15.52
CA LYS A 21 7.13 9.28 -15.95
C LYS A 21 8.21 8.40 -15.30
N ASN A 22 9.26 9.01 -14.74
CA ASN A 22 10.36 8.32 -14.06
C ASN A 22 10.35 8.57 -12.54
N GLY A 23 9.25 9.07 -11.97
CA GLY A 23 9.18 9.37 -10.53
C GLY A 23 10.11 10.49 -10.06
N ASN A 24 10.70 11.26 -10.99
CA ASN A 24 11.64 12.32 -10.69
C ASN A 24 10.92 13.54 -10.09
N CYS A 25 11.28 13.92 -8.87
CA CYS A 25 10.79 15.12 -8.19
C CYS A 25 11.56 16.40 -8.56
N ASN A 26 12.36 16.40 -9.63
CA ASN A 26 13.31 17.44 -10.02
C ASN A 26 14.25 17.85 -8.87
N GLY A 27 14.62 16.89 -8.03
CA GLY A 27 15.48 17.10 -6.85
C GLY A 27 14.80 17.79 -5.65
N LYS A 28 13.49 18.08 -5.71
CA LYS A 28 12.74 18.74 -4.62
C LYS A 28 11.97 17.71 -3.78
N TYR A 29 12.71 16.95 -2.98
CA TYR A 29 12.13 16.02 -2.01
C TYR A 29 11.47 16.77 -0.85
N SER A 30 10.31 16.30 -0.38
CA SER A 30 9.65 16.82 0.83
C SER A 30 10.51 16.55 2.07
N ARG A 31 10.18 17.16 3.21
CA ARG A 31 10.82 16.84 4.50
C ARG A 31 10.69 15.34 4.82
N PHE A 32 9.52 14.76 4.54
CA PHE A 32 9.28 13.33 4.74
C PHE A 32 10.20 12.47 3.87
N ASP A 33 10.31 12.80 2.58
CA ASP A 33 11.16 12.06 1.65
C ASP A 33 12.65 12.18 2.02
N GLN A 34 13.10 13.37 2.40
CA GLN A 34 14.49 13.58 2.84
C GLN A 34 14.81 12.74 4.07
N GLU A 35 13.93 12.73 5.06
CA GLU A 35 14.13 12.00 6.31
C GLU A 35 14.10 10.48 6.08
N LEU A 36 13.11 9.98 5.35
CA LEU A 36 12.97 8.55 5.07
C LEU A 36 14.16 8.03 4.24
N ARG A 37 14.52 8.75 3.17
CA ARG A 37 15.62 8.37 2.29
C ARG A 37 16.97 8.45 3.00
N GLY A 38 17.25 9.57 3.69
CA GLY A 38 18.51 9.76 4.39
C GLY A 38 18.74 8.69 5.48
N ARG A 39 17.71 8.35 6.26
CA ARG A 39 17.81 7.29 7.27
C ARG A 39 17.93 5.89 6.67
N TRP A 40 17.29 5.65 5.52
CA TRP A 40 17.44 4.39 4.78
C TRP A 40 18.87 4.25 4.23
N ASP A 41 19.43 5.32 3.66
CA ASP A 41 20.81 5.37 3.16
C ASP A 41 21.82 5.15 4.31
N GLU A 42 21.61 5.78 5.47
CA GLU A 42 22.42 5.55 6.68
C GLU A 42 22.35 4.09 7.16
N ALA A 43 21.18 3.45 7.07
CA ALA A 43 21.03 2.04 7.40
C ALA A 43 21.77 1.11 6.41
N VAL A 44 21.90 1.53 5.14
CA VAL A 44 22.73 0.82 4.14
C VAL A 44 24.19 0.94 4.50
N GLU A 45 24.68 2.15 4.76
CA GLU A 45 26.07 2.41 5.16
C GLU A 45 26.48 1.63 6.42
N LYS A 46 25.54 1.45 7.35
CA LYS A 46 25.74 0.69 8.59
C LYS A 46 25.57 -0.83 8.44
N GLY A 47 25.21 -1.33 7.25
CA GLY A 47 25.10 -2.77 6.98
C GLY A 47 23.93 -3.46 7.70
N TYR A 48 22.79 -2.77 7.88
CA TYR A 48 21.63 -3.32 8.59
C TYR A 48 20.73 -4.25 7.75
N PHE A 49 21.00 -4.37 6.46
CA PHE A 49 20.29 -5.25 5.53
C PHE A 49 20.97 -6.62 5.41
N ARG A 50 20.21 -7.63 4.99
CA ARG A 50 20.76 -8.98 4.73
C ARG A 50 21.63 -9.03 3.46
N TYR A 51 21.37 -8.13 2.52
CA TYR A 51 22.14 -7.97 1.31
C TYR A 51 22.11 -6.52 0.85
N GLU A 52 23.16 -6.12 0.15
CA GLU A 52 23.18 -4.87 -0.60
C GLU A 52 22.32 -4.99 -1.86
N LEU A 53 21.38 -4.06 -2.00
CA LEU A 53 20.45 -4.00 -3.13
C LEU A 53 21.17 -3.73 -4.46
N GLY A 54 22.10 -2.76 -4.45
CA GLY A 54 22.82 -2.33 -5.66
C GLY A 54 21.89 -1.74 -6.73
N SER A 55 22.39 -1.66 -7.96
CA SER A 55 21.55 -1.33 -9.13
C SER A 55 20.74 -2.56 -9.54
N LEU A 56 19.43 -2.41 -9.71
CA LEU A 56 18.54 -3.47 -10.16
C LEU A 56 18.39 -3.39 -11.69
N PRO A 57 18.80 -4.42 -12.46
CA PRO A 57 18.47 -4.50 -13.88
C PRO A 57 16.96 -4.38 -14.05
N THR A 58 16.53 -3.35 -14.78
CA THR A 58 15.13 -2.99 -14.95
C THR A 58 14.82 -2.90 -16.43
N ARG A 59 13.73 -3.54 -16.86
CA ARG A 59 13.18 -3.41 -18.22
C ARG A 59 11.68 -3.25 -18.19
N VAL A 60 11.15 -2.50 -19.15
CA VAL A 60 9.71 -2.52 -19.45
C VAL A 60 9.48 -3.70 -20.39
N ILE A 61 8.56 -4.59 -20.04
CA ILE A 61 8.19 -5.71 -20.90
C ILE A 61 7.45 -5.17 -22.11
N GLU A 62 7.87 -5.61 -23.30
CA GLU A 62 7.20 -5.25 -24.54
C GLU A 62 5.79 -5.84 -24.56
N GLY A 63 4.80 -4.99 -24.77
CA GLY A 63 3.39 -5.36 -24.77
C GLY A 63 2.49 -4.20 -24.38
N PRO A 64 1.16 -4.40 -24.45
CA PRO A 64 0.18 -3.36 -24.19
C PRO A 64 0.11 -2.92 -22.72
N HIS A 65 0.55 -3.75 -21.78
CA HIS A 65 0.41 -3.43 -20.36
C HIS A 65 1.58 -2.60 -19.82
N GLY A 66 2.77 -2.73 -20.40
CA GLY A 66 3.95 -1.97 -19.98
C GLY A 66 4.46 -2.35 -18.58
N PHE A 67 4.42 -3.65 -18.25
CA PHE A 67 4.94 -4.18 -16.99
C PHE A 67 6.39 -3.79 -16.76
N VAL A 68 6.76 -3.44 -15.53
CA VAL A 68 8.12 -3.07 -15.14
C VAL A 68 8.77 -4.26 -14.43
N ALA A 69 9.63 -5.00 -15.13
CA ALA A 69 10.38 -6.11 -14.57
C ALA A 69 11.71 -5.66 -13.95
N GLN A 70 12.00 -6.14 -12.75
CA GLN A 70 13.26 -5.87 -12.05
C GLN A 70 13.90 -7.16 -11.55
N LEU A 71 15.15 -7.41 -11.93
CA LEU A 71 15.88 -8.59 -11.47
C LEU A 71 16.51 -8.34 -10.09
N ASN A 72 16.16 -9.18 -9.12
CA ASN A 72 16.74 -9.19 -7.78
C ASN A 72 16.97 -10.63 -7.30
N VAL A 73 18.07 -11.23 -7.76
CA VAL A 73 18.44 -12.63 -7.47
C VAL A 73 18.68 -12.86 -5.97
N LYS A 74 19.33 -11.91 -5.28
CA LYS A 74 19.65 -12.03 -3.84
C LYS A 74 18.39 -12.12 -2.98
N ARG A 75 17.28 -11.49 -3.40
CA ARG A 75 16.00 -11.57 -2.71
C ARG A 75 15.42 -12.99 -2.69
N ALA A 76 15.78 -13.84 -3.64
CA ALA A 76 15.33 -15.23 -3.71
C ALA A 76 15.86 -16.06 -2.55
N THR A 77 17.12 -15.82 -2.15
CA THR A 77 17.83 -16.61 -1.13
C THR A 77 17.81 -15.95 0.25
N GLU A 78 17.82 -14.61 0.32
CA GLU A 78 18.07 -13.87 1.57
C GLU A 78 16.80 -13.42 2.32
N ARG A 79 15.66 -14.10 2.14
CA ARG A 79 14.38 -13.70 2.76
C ARG A 79 14.11 -14.44 4.08
N ARG A 80 13.39 -13.79 5.00
CA ARG A 80 12.83 -14.46 6.20
C ARG A 80 11.87 -15.56 5.75
N LYS A 81 11.88 -16.71 6.44
CA LYS A 81 10.92 -17.79 6.18
C LYS A 81 9.49 -17.26 6.43
N PRO A 82 8.56 -17.38 5.46
CA PRO A 82 7.17 -16.97 5.66
C PRO A 82 6.48 -17.80 6.75
N GLN A 83 5.50 -17.19 7.42
CA GLN A 83 4.60 -17.92 8.31
C GLN A 83 3.63 -18.81 7.51
N GLU A 84 3.12 -19.85 8.18
CA GLU A 84 2.06 -20.69 7.63
C GLU A 84 0.72 -19.96 7.79
N ILE A 85 0.04 -19.71 6.66
CA ILE A 85 -1.25 -19.02 6.65
C ILE A 85 -2.38 -20.02 6.40
N LYS A 86 -3.33 -20.10 7.33
CA LYS A 86 -4.49 -21.02 7.25
C LYS A 86 -5.82 -20.31 7.04
N SER A 87 -5.89 -19.01 7.33
CA SER A 87 -7.13 -18.23 7.26
C SER A 87 -6.83 -16.74 7.13
N THR A 88 -7.78 -16.00 6.55
CA THR A 88 -7.81 -14.54 6.46
C THR A 88 -7.85 -13.86 7.83
N LYS A 89 -8.37 -14.54 8.85
CA LYS A 89 -8.55 -14.03 10.23
C LYS A 89 -7.72 -14.80 11.25
N GLN A 90 -6.55 -15.32 10.85
CA GLN A 90 -5.66 -16.03 11.76
C GLN A 90 -5.28 -15.13 12.96
N PRO A 91 -5.41 -15.62 14.21
CA PRO A 91 -5.06 -14.83 15.38
C PRO A 91 -3.56 -14.51 15.40
N PHE A 92 -3.21 -13.34 15.95
CA PHE A 92 -1.82 -12.98 16.22
C PHE A 92 -1.20 -13.98 17.20
N LYS A 93 0.08 -14.29 16.99
CA LYS A 93 0.84 -15.24 17.79
C LYS A 93 2.14 -14.62 18.29
N PRO A 94 2.23 -14.25 19.58
CA PRO A 94 3.41 -13.60 20.15
C PRO A 94 4.70 -14.42 20.02
N GLU A 95 4.59 -15.74 19.96
CA GLU A 95 5.70 -16.70 19.84
C GLU A 95 6.32 -16.72 18.43
N GLU A 96 5.52 -16.50 17.39
CA GLU A 96 6.00 -16.40 16.01
C GLU A 96 6.74 -15.07 15.78
N PHE A 97 7.46 -14.94 14.66
CA PHE A 97 8.11 -13.67 14.33
C PHE A 97 7.08 -12.54 14.23
N ASN A 98 7.38 -11.39 14.82
CA ASN A 98 6.55 -10.19 14.73
C ASN A 98 7.43 -8.94 14.89
N PHE A 99 6.93 -7.78 14.48
CA PHE A 99 7.72 -6.54 14.47
C PHE A 99 8.18 -6.02 15.85
N ASN A 100 7.64 -6.51 16.97
CA ASN A 100 8.21 -6.20 18.30
C ASN A 100 9.54 -6.94 18.56
N LYS A 101 9.94 -7.86 17.67
CA LYS A 101 11.18 -8.65 17.77
C LYS A 101 12.29 -8.17 16.82
N VAL A 102 12.09 -7.07 16.10
CA VAL A 102 13.16 -6.48 15.28
C VAL A 102 14.24 -5.88 16.17
N ARG A 103 15.46 -5.74 15.65
CA ARG A 103 16.52 -5.05 16.37
C ARG A 103 16.20 -3.55 16.44
N PRO A 104 16.54 -2.83 17.52
CA PRO A 104 16.26 -1.40 17.63
C PRO A 104 16.79 -0.57 16.46
N HIS A 105 17.92 -0.97 15.88
CA HIS A 105 18.54 -0.30 14.73
C HIS A 105 17.83 -0.58 13.39
N GLU A 106 16.84 -1.48 13.35
CA GLU A 106 15.97 -1.67 12.16
C GLU A 106 14.87 -0.60 12.10
N THR A 107 14.58 0.10 13.20
CA THR A 107 13.59 1.19 13.24
C THR A 107 14.24 2.50 12.78
N LEU A 108 13.74 3.07 11.67
CA LEU A 108 14.22 4.34 11.14
C LEU A 108 13.62 5.52 11.88
N MET A 109 12.31 5.54 12.08
CA MET A 109 11.61 6.65 12.72
C MET A 109 10.23 6.24 13.27
N GLU A 110 9.70 7.05 14.19
CA GLU A 110 8.32 7.00 14.66
C GLU A 110 7.56 8.19 14.09
N MET A 111 6.47 7.96 13.36
CA MET A 111 5.64 9.02 12.81
C MET A 111 4.54 9.40 13.80
N HIS A 112 4.39 10.71 14.03
CA HIS A 112 3.44 11.28 15.00
C HIS A 112 2.58 12.36 14.34
N PRO A 113 1.29 12.11 14.09
CA PRO A 113 0.38 13.15 13.63
C PRO A 113 0.05 14.13 14.77
N GLU A 114 0.22 15.44 14.55
CA GLU A 114 0.03 16.45 15.60
C GLU A 114 -1.40 17.03 15.64
N ASP A 115 -2.01 17.23 14.46
CA ASP A 115 -3.31 17.93 14.30
C ASP A 115 -4.36 17.11 13.51
N LEU A 116 -4.15 15.81 13.31
CA LEU A 116 -5.03 14.97 12.45
C LEU A 116 -6.25 14.41 13.19
N SER A 117 -6.64 15.01 14.31
CA SER A 117 -7.98 14.77 14.84
C SER A 117 -9.01 15.17 13.77
N CYS A 118 -10.08 14.39 13.64
CA CYS A 118 -11.25 14.60 12.76
C CYS A 118 -11.94 15.99 12.93
N SER A 119 -11.34 16.94 13.63
CA SER A 119 -11.90 18.20 14.13
C SER A 119 -11.88 19.35 13.13
N SER A 120 -11.23 19.21 11.97
CA SER A 120 -11.14 20.32 10.99
C SER A 120 -12.29 20.38 9.98
N ILE A 121 -13.30 19.50 10.07
CA ILE A 121 -14.58 19.67 9.36
C ILE A 121 -15.56 20.42 10.28
N ASN A 122 -15.23 21.65 10.62
CA ASN A 122 -16.22 22.64 11.05
C ASN A 122 -16.26 23.70 9.94
N GLY A 123 -17.03 23.41 8.89
CA GLY A 123 -17.13 24.31 7.74
C GLY A 123 -18.22 24.01 6.72
N ILE A 124 -19.15 23.07 6.94
CA ILE A 124 -20.39 22.96 6.16
C ILE A 124 -21.53 22.58 7.10
N THR A 125 -22.16 23.56 7.70
CA THR A 125 -23.51 23.41 8.28
C THR A 125 -24.52 23.50 7.15
N ASN A 126 -25.38 22.48 7.01
CA ASN A 126 -26.78 22.70 6.66
C ASN A 126 -27.64 21.56 7.24
N GLY A 127 -28.51 21.96 8.17
CA GLY A 127 -29.86 21.44 8.40
C GLY A 127 -30.04 19.94 8.63
N ASN A 128 -30.17 19.57 9.91
CA ASN A 128 -30.90 18.42 10.47
C ASN A 128 -30.20 17.04 10.59
N GLY A 129 -29.62 16.82 11.79
CA GLY A 129 -29.65 15.56 12.58
C GLY A 129 -28.72 14.44 12.11
N ILE A 130 -27.77 13.90 12.87
CA ILE A 130 -27.62 13.71 14.33
C ILE A 130 -26.12 13.84 14.65
N VAL A 131 -25.78 14.72 15.59
CA VAL A 131 -24.41 14.85 16.13
C VAL A 131 -24.16 13.67 17.06
N ARG A 132 -23.30 12.72 16.66
CA ARG A 132 -22.74 11.75 17.60
C ARG A 132 -21.83 12.49 18.57
N SER A 133 -22.22 12.45 19.84
CA SER A 133 -21.69 13.25 20.95
C SER A 133 -20.19 13.08 21.16
N HIS A 134 -19.56 14.12 21.70
CA HIS A 134 -18.13 14.16 22.04
C HIS A 134 -17.64 13.03 22.96
N ALA A 135 -18.53 12.34 23.69
CA ALA A 135 -18.16 11.34 24.69
C ALA A 135 -17.58 10.04 24.11
N GLU A 136 -18.04 9.57 22.94
CA GLU A 136 -17.46 8.38 22.27
C GLU A 136 -16.10 8.69 21.61
N ARG A 137 -15.71 9.98 21.51
CA ARG A 137 -14.45 10.41 20.88
C ARG A 137 -13.28 10.47 21.86
N GLU A 138 -13.55 10.56 23.16
CA GLU A 138 -12.51 10.58 24.20
C GLU A 138 -12.03 9.18 24.59
N GLU A 139 -12.84 8.13 24.45
CA GLU A 139 -12.42 6.74 24.75
C GLU A 139 -11.30 6.24 23.82
N CYS A 140 -11.23 6.74 22.57
CA CYS A 140 -10.13 6.40 21.65
C CYS A 140 -8.81 7.13 21.96
N MET A 141 -8.82 8.19 22.77
CA MET A 141 -7.65 9.05 23.01
C MET A 141 -7.17 9.10 24.47
N ASN A 142 -7.99 8.68 25.44
CA ASN A 142 -7.68 8.77 26.87
C ASN A 142 -7.36 7.42 27.54
N GLY A 143 -7.14 6.34 26.78
CA GLY A 143 -6.47 5.16 27.32
C GLY A 143 -5.03 5.54 27.70
N GLU A 144 -4.49 5.02 28.80
CA GLU A 144 -3.13 5.29 29.30
C GLU A 144 -1.97 4.90 28.33
N GLY A 145 -2.29 4.51 27.08
CA GLY A 145 -1.34 4.33 25.99
C GLY A 145 -1.30 5.59 25.11
N GLY A 146 -0.17 6.30 25.12
CA GLY A 146 0.02 7.56 24.40
C GLY A 146 -0.32 7.52 22.90
N ARG A 147 -0.44 8.72 22.30
CA ARG A 147 -0.66 9.01 20.86
C ARG A 147 -0.29 7.84 19.93
N SER A 148 -1.21 7.44 19.04
CA SER A 148 -0.96 6.45 17.97
C SER A 148 0.44 6.63 17.37
N LYS A 149 1.27 5.61 17.54
CA LYS A 149 2.66 5.60 17.08
C LYS A 149 2.77 4.70 15.87
N TYR A 150 3.29 5.23 14.78
CA TYR A 150 3.54 4.43 13.59
C TYR A 150 5.04 4.25 13.42
N GLN A 151 5.50 3.01 13.53
CA GLN A 151 6.93 2.73 13.39
C GLN A 151 7.25 2.48 11.91
N VAL A 152 8.30 3.14 11.44
CA VAL A 152 8.88 2.93 10.12
C VAL A 152 10.12 2.06 10.30
N ILE A 153 10.03 0.82 9.84
CA ILE A 153 11.07 -0.21 10.04
C ILE A 153 11.66 -0.56 8.68
N ILE A 154 12.98 -0.69 8.56
CA ILE A 154 13.58 -1.17 7.31
C ILE A 154 13.08 -2.57 6.97
N ASN A 155 12.83 -2.81 5.69
CA ASN A 155 12.71 -4.18 5.23
C ASN A 155 14.13 -4.73 5.01
N ILE A 156 14.64 -5.53 5.95
CA ILE A 156 16.01 -6.07 5.90
C ILE A 156 16.29 -6.97 4.66
N SER A 157 15.24 -7.37 3.93
CA SER A 157 15.34 -7.92 2.58
C SER A 157 14.63 -6.93 1.64
N PRO A 158 15.29 -5.86 1.17
CA PRO A 158 14.63 -4.75 0.48
C PRO A 158 14.26 -5.12 -0.97
N LEU A 159 13.05 -4.77 -1.38
CA LEU A 159 12.60 -5.01 -2.77
C LEU A 159 13.27 -4.06 -3.74
N GLU A 160 13.35 -2.81 -3.32
CA GLU A 160 13.69 -1.62 -4.08
C GLU A 160 14.22 -0.58 -3.07
N TYR A 161 14.82 0.50 -3.57
CA TYR A 161 15.24 1.67 -2.83
C TYR A 161 14.14 2.19 -1.89
N GLY A 162 14.57 2.54 -0.66
CA GLY A 162 13.67 3.04 0.38
C GLY A 162 12.65 2.02 0.87
N ASN A 163 12.83 0.72 0.63
CA ASN A 163 11.86 -0.27 1.07
C ASN A 163 11.82 -0.41 2.60
N VAL A 164 10.71 0.07 3.18
CA VAL A 164 10.39 0.03 4.60
C VAL A 164 9.02 -0.60 4.86
N LEU A 165 8.72 -0.83 6.13
CA LEU A 165 7.47 -1.33 6.65
C LEU A 165 6.84 -0.23 7.51
N LEU A 166 5.57 0.07 7.25
CA LEU A 166 4.76 0.96 8.07
C LEU A 166 3.96 0.09 9.03
N VAL A 167 4.28 0.17 10.32
CA VAL A 167 3.71 -0.70 11.37
C VAL A 167 2.90 0.15 12.36
N PRO A 168 1.55 0.11 12.30
CA PRO A 168 0.71 0.84 13.23
C PRO A 168 0.76 0.22 14.62
N SER A 169 1.11 1.03 15.63
CA SER A 169 1.02 0.71 17.06
C SER A 169 1.44 -0.74 17.38
N PRO A 170 2.70 -1.14 17.06
CA PRO A 170 3.12 -2.54 17.08
C PRO A 170 2.96 -3.23 18.45
N HIS A 171 2.97 -2.45 19.53
CA HIS A 171 2.71 -2.93 20.88
C HIS A 171 1.29 -3.51 21.06
N LEU A 172 0.32 -3.09 20.25
CA LEU A 172 -1.04 -3.63 20.24
C LEU A 172 -1.14 -5.03 19.64
N CYS A 173 -0.06 -5.54 19.02
CA CYS A 173 0.00 -6.89 18.49
C CYS A 173 -1.17 -7.25 17.56
N GLN A 174 -1.60 -6.29 16.73
CA GLN A 174 -2.75 -6.49 15.85
C GLN A 174 -2.42 -7.53 14.78
N PRO A 175 -3.33 -8.48 14.49
CA PRO A 175 -3.16 -9.40 13.36
C PRO A 175 -3.14 -8.62 12.03
N GLN A 176 -2.66 -9.25 10.95
CA GLN A 176 -2.63 -8.67 9.60
C GLN A 176 -4.04 -8.58 8.98
N ILE A 177 -4.88 -7.74 9.60
CA ILE A 177 -6.25 -7.41 9.21
C ILE A 177 -6.30 -5.89 9.09
N ALA A 178 -6.69 -5.40 7.91
CA ALA A 178 -6.70 -3.98 7.62
C ALA A 178 -7.65 -3.21 8.55
N THR A 179 -7.16 -2.10 9.11
CA THR A 179 -7.93 -1.16 9.93
C THR A 179 -8.04 0.19 9.22
N MET A 180 -9.00 1.02 9.63
CA MET A 180 -9.12 2.38 9.10
C MET A 180 -7.86 3.22 9.40
N GLU A 181 -7.29 3.06 10.60
CA GLU A 181 -6.03 3.69 11.01
C GLU A 181 -4.87 3.29 10.10
N MET A 182 -4.75 2.00 9.75
CA MET A 182 -3.71 1.52 8.84
C MET A 182 -3.84 2.15 7.46
N ILE A 183 -5.06 2.20 6.89
CA ILE A 183 -5.31 2.84 5.60
C ILE A 183 -4.95 4.33 5.66
N GLN A 184 -5.35 5.01 6.74
CA GLN A 184 -5.03 6.42 6.96
C GLN A 184 -3.53 6.67 6.91
N ILE A 185 -2.71 5.91 7.66
CA ILE A 185 -1.24 6.04 7.64
C ILE A 185 -0.67 5.89 6.23
N GLY A 186 -1.18 4.93 5.46
CA GLY A 186 -0.70 4.67 4.11
C GLY A 186 -0.99 5.83 3.17
N VAL A 187 -2.21 6.38 3.24
CA VAL A 187 -2.61 7.57 2.49
C VAL A 187 -1.79 8.79 2.92
N GLU A 188 -1.59 8.99 4.22
CA GLU A 188 -0.81 10.11 4.75
C GLU A 188 0.65 10.04 4.29
N ALA A 189 1.26 8.86 4.25
CA ALA A 189 2.61 8.69 3.70
C ALA A 189 2.70 9.11 2.22
N VAL A 190 1.70 8.78 1.40
CA VAL A 190 1.61 9.24 0.00
C VAL A 190 1.44 10.76 -0.08
N LEU A 191 0.62 11.34 0.79
CA LEU A 191 0.38 12.78 0.86
C LEU A 191 1.60 13.57 1.35
N LEU A 192 2.38 13.02 2.29
CA LEU A 192 3.60 13.64 2.79
C LEU A 192 4.72 13.67 1.73
N SER A 193 4.74 12.68 0.83
CA SER A 193 5.72 12.59 -0.24
C SER A 193 5.46 13.59 -1.37
N SER A 194 6.52 14.27 -1.82
CA SER A 194 6.54 15.04 -3.07
C SER A 194 6.99 14.21 -4.27
N SER A 195 7.32 12.93 -4.08
CA SER A 195 7.72 12.01 -5.14
C SER A 195 6.55 11.12 -5.56
N SER A 196 6.23 11.13 -6.86
CA SER A 196 5.35 10.11 -7.46
C SER A 196 5.96 8.70 -7.46
N ALA A 197 7.24 8.57 -7.09
CA ALA A 197 7.90 7.28 -6.98
C ALA A 197 7.50 6.50 -5.72
N LEU A 198 6.98 7.15 -4.68
CA LEU A 198 6.60 6.45 -3.46
C LEU A 198 5.30 5.66 -3.66
N ARG A 199 5.32 4.36 -3.36
CA ARG A 199 4.12 3.52 -3.30
C ARG A 199 4.00 2.82 -1.97
N ILE A 200 2.75 2.62 -1.57
CA ILE A 200 2.38 1.87 -0.37
C ILE A 200 1.61 0.64 -0.79
N GLY A 201 2.00 -0.54 -0.30
CA GLY A 201 1.37 -1.81 -0.61
C GLY A 201 0.96 -2.59 0.64
N TYR A 202 -0.23 -3.17 0.62
CA TYR A 202 -0.75 -4.04 1.67
C TYR A 202 -1.15 -5.39 1.09
N ASN A 203 -0.81 -6.44 1.83
CA ASN A 203 -1.24 -7.81 1.56
C ASN A 203 -2.01 -8.31 2.79
N SER A 204 -3.22 -8.85 2.62
CA SER A 204 -3.83 -9.66 3.68
C SER A 204 -3.17 -11.05 3.77
N LEU A 205 -3.44 -11.81 4.84
CA LEU A 205 -2.82 -13.12 5.08
C LEU A 205 -2.97 -14.06 3.89
N CYS A 206 -4.19 -14.31 3.42
CA CYS A 206 -4.46 -15.15 2.25
C CYS A 206 -4.19 -14.46 0.90
N ALA A 207 -3.53 -13.31 0.93
CA ALA A 207 -3.14 -12.52 -0.23
C ALA A 207 -1.62 -12.30 -0.29
N TYR A 208 -0.85 -13.30 0.18
CA TYR A 208 0.62 -13.32 0.22
C TYR A 208 1.32 -12.41 1.25
N ALA A 209 0.62 -11.96 2.31
CA ALA A 209 1.35 -11.50 3.50
C ALA A 209 2.17 -12.65 4.09
N SER A 210 3.34 -12.31 4.62
CA SER A 210 4.28 -13.33 5.13
C SER A 210 4.50 -13.26 6.64
N VAL A 211 3.91 -12.25 7.29
CA VAL A 211 3.96 -12.03 8.73
C VAL A 211 2.54 -11.66 9.18
N ASN A 212 2.03 -12.34 10.20
CA ASN A 212 0.78 -12.00 10.87
C ASN A 212 1.02 -10.98 11.98
N HIS A 213 1.31 -9.75 11.58
CA HIS A 213 1.36 -8.56 12.44
C HIS A 213 1.10 -7.38 11.52
N LEU A 214 0.08 -6.56 11.80
CA LEU A 214 -0.39 -5.49 10.92
C LEU A 214 0.76 -4.61 10.39
N HIS A 215 0.93 -4.60 9.07
CA HIS A 215 1.91 -3.76 8.37
C HIS A 215 1.54 -3.49 6.92
N MET A 216 2.10 -2.40 6.38
CA MET A 216 2.21 -2.13 4.94
C MET A 216 3.67 -2.07 4.53
N HIS A 217 3.94 -2.24 3.24
CA HIS A 217 5.21 -1.92 2.62
C HIS A 217 5.18 -0.50 2.05
N ALA A 218 6.28 0.23 2.15
CA ALA A 218 6.52 1.45 1.37
C ALA A 218 7.85 1.31 0.62
N TYR A 219 7.96 1.85 -0.59
CA TYR A 219 9.18 1.81 -1.41
C TYR A 219 9.11 2.81 -2.58
N TYR A 220 10.26 3.15 -3.16
CA TYR A 220 10.37 4.12 -4.26
C TYR A 220 10.76 3.46 -5.58
N VAL A 221 9.89 3.47 -6.59
CA VAL A 221 10.23 2.97 -7.95
C VAL A 221 10.38 4.15 -8.92
N HIS A 222 11.52 4.30 -9.58
CA HIS A 222 11.73 5.39 -10.54
C HIS A 222 11.19 5.08 -11.95
N HIS A 223 10.06 4.38 -12.02
CA HIS A 223 9.29 4.08 -13.22
C HIS A 223 7.81 4.28 -12.92
N ARG A 224 7.07 4.84 -13.88
CA ARG A 224 5.60 4.89 -13.82
C ARG A 224 5.05 3.48 -13.95
N LEU A 225 4.14 3.11 -13.06
CA LEU A 225 3.51 1.79 -13.07
C LEU A 225 2.19 1.82 -13.87
N PRO A 226 1.81 0.74 -14.56
CA PRO A 226 0.59 0.70 -15.38
C PRO A 226 -0.67 1.15 -14.64
N VAL A 227 -0.85 0.72 -13.40
CA VAL A 227 -2.02 1.06 -12.58
C VAL A 227 -2.16 2.56 -12.26
N GLU A 228 -1.09 3.34 -12.46
CA GLU A 228 -1.09 4.79 -12.25
C GLU A 228 -1.75 5.55 -13.39
N TYR A 229 -1.91 4.94 -14.57
CA TYR A 229 -2.56 5.54 -15.73
C TYR A 229 -3.58 4.62 -16.40
N TRP A 230 -3.78 3.41 -15.88
CA TRP A 230 -4.70 2.45 -16.49
C TRP A 230 -6.13 2.99 -16.56
N PRO A 231 -6.86 2.76 -17.69
CA PRO A 231 -8.26 3.12 -17.83
C PRO A 231 -9.19 2.44 -16.83
N THR A 232 -10.22 3.18 -16.42
CA THR A 232 -11.24 2.67 -15.51
C THR A 232 -12.65 3.10 -15.92
N LYS A 233 -13.65 2.38 -15.43
CA LYS A 233 -15.07 2.77 -15.58
C LYS A 233 -15.75 2.83 -14.24
N GLU A 234 -16.72 3.71 -14.13
CA GLU A 234 -17.45 3.97 -12.91
C GLU A 234 -18.31 2.77 -12.48
N VAL A 235 -18.32 2.51 -11.17
CA VAL A 235 -19.17 1.51 -10.50
C VAL A 235 -20.22 2.19 -9.63
N VAL A 236 -19.82 3.24 -8.89
CA VAL A 236 -20.67 4.00 -7.96
C VAL A 236 -20.40 5.49 -8.12
N GLY A 237 -21.37 6.27 -8.59
CA GLY A 237 -21.49 7.74 -8.48
C GLY A 237 -20.21 8.58 -8.44
N GLY A 238 -19.20 8.29 -9.26
CA GLY A 238 -17.87 8.91 -9.28
C GLY A 238 -16.93 8.58 -8.11
N GLN A 239 -17.36 7.75 -7.16
CA GLN A 239 -16.62 7.35 -5.95
C GLN A 239 -15.76 6.11 -6.17
N VAL A 240 -16.34 5.07 -6.79
CA VAL A 240 -15.71 3.77 -6.99
C VAL A 240 -15.72 3.44 -8.47
N HIS A 241 -14.55 3.04 -8.96
CA HIS A 241 -14.30 2.61 -10.32
C HIS A 241 -13.83 1.16 -10.34
N GLU A 242 -13.85 0.54 -11.52
CA GLU A 242 -13.17 -0.72 -11.80
C GLU A 242 -12.26 -0.59 -13.02
N THR A 243 -11.22 -1.42 -13.09
CA THR A 243 -10.30 -1.47 -14.22
C THR A 243 -10.98 -1.92 -15.52
N ILE A 244 -10.55 -1.37 -16.66
CA ILE A 244 -10.97 -1.82 -17.99
C ILE A 244 -9.84 -2.64 -18.60
N GLY A 245 -10.01 -3.95 -18.74
CA GLY A 245 -9.03 -4.82 -19.41
C GLY A 245 -7.71 -5.02 -18.67
N TRP A 246 -7.60 -4.60 -17.40
CA TRP A 246 -6.45 -5.00 -16.56
C TRP A 246 -6.59 -6.48 -16.20
N PRO A 247 -5.52 -7.30 -16.27
CA PRO A 247 -5.62 -8.75 -16.04
C PRO A 247 -6.15 -9.13 -14.65
N ALA A 248 -5.77 -8.38 -13.61
CA ALA A 248 -6.32 -8.55 -12.27
C ALA A 248 -7.46 -7.57 -12.01
N GLN A 249 -8.69 -8.06 -11.84
CA GLN A 249 -9.84 -7.18 -11.62
C GLN A 249 -9.66 -6.40 -10.31
N ALA A 250 -9.88 -5.09 -10.36
CA ALA A 250 -9.65 -4.21 -9.22
C ALA A 250 -10.72 -3.15 -9.09
N PHE A 251 -11.06 -2.80 -7.86
CA PHE A 251 -11.77 -1.56 -7.54
C PHE A 251 -10.76 -0.45 -7.29
N MET A 252 -11.08 0.75 -7.76
CA MET A 252 -10.25 1.94 -7.57
C MET A 252 -11.09 3.09 -7.02
N LEU A 253 -10.52 3.81 -6.06
CA LEU A 253 -11.01 5.10 -5.62
C LEU A 253 -9.95 6.15 -5.96
N GLN A 254 -10.41 7.38 -6.14
CA GLN A 254 -9.53 8.52 -6.29
C GLN A 254 -9.81 9.55 -5.23
N MET A 255 -8.78 10.30 -4.86
CA MET A 255 -8.88 11.33 -3.81
C MET A 255 -7.89 12.46 -4.07
N LYS A 256 -8.23 13.62 -3.53
CA LYS A 256 -7.31 14.76 -3.41
C LYS A 256 -7.01 15.00 -1.92
N LYS A 257 -6.07 15.90 -1.64
CA LYS A 257 -5.71 16.29 -0.27
C LYS A 257 -6.93 16.74 0.52
N GLU A 258 -7.87 17.44 -0.11
CA GLU A 258 -9.03 18.06 0.54
C GLU A 258 -10.09 17.03 0.95
N SER A 259 -10.22 15.94 0.20
CA SER A 259 -11.21 14.88 0.42
C SER A 259 -10.59 13.61 1.01
N TYR A 260 -9.38 13.71 1.58
CA TYR A 260 -8.58 12.50 1.81
C TYR A 260 -9.25 11.53 2.80
N PHE A 261 -9.89 12.08 3.83
CA PHE A 261 -10.57 11.28 4.84
C PHE A 261 -11.83 10.57 4.30
N ASP A 262 -12.57 11.21 3.39
CA ASP A 262 -13.72 10.57 2.71
C ASP A 262 -13.26 9.37 1.89
N GLY A 263 -12.15 9.50 1.14
CA GLY A 263 -11.54 8.40 0.40
C GLY A 263 -11.11 7.23 1.29
N ILE A 264 -10.50 7.52 2.45
CA ILE A 264 -10.12 6.51 3.45
C ILE A 264 -11.36 5.78 3.99
N ARG A 265 -12.39 6.55 4.40
CA ARG A 265 -13.65 6.00 4.92
C ARG A 265 -14.31 5.09 3.89
N ASP A 266 -14.41 5.55 2.65
CA ASP A 266 -15.10 4.84 1.58
C ASP A 266 -14.35 3.56 1.17
N LEU A 267 -13.01 3.61 1.10
CA LEU A 267 -12.19 2.40 0.92
C LEU A 267 -12.40 1.43 2.09
N PHE A 268 -12.36 1.91 3.34
CA PHE A 268 -12.49 1.05 4.51
C PHE A 268 -13.86 0.35 4.57
N ARG A 269 -14.95 1.00 4.13
CA ARG A 269 -16.28 0.35 4.03
C ARG A 269 -16.25 -0.86 3.10
N ILE A 270 -15.57 -0.74 1.95
CA ILE A 270 -15.42 -1.86 1.00
C ILE A 270 -14.52 -2.94 1.59
N VAL A 271 -13.37 -2.57 2.17
CA VAL A 271 -12.44 -3.50 2.81
C VAL A 271 -13.13 -4.28 3.94
N LYS A 272 -13.91 -3.61 4.78
CA LYS A 272 -14.67 -4.26 5.84
C LYS A 272 -15.67 -5.27 5.29
N HIS A 273 -16.36 -4.95 4.20
CA HIS A 273 -17.25 -5.90 3.52
C HIS A 273 -16.49 -7.14 2.99
N LEU A 274 -15.30 -6.97 2.43
CA LEU A 274 -14.44 -8.10 2.03
C LEU A 274 -14.04 -8.95 3.23
N GLN A 275 -13.66 -8.32 4.35
CA GLN A 275 -13.29 -9.02 5.58
C GLN A 275 -14.47 -9.78 6.17
N ASP A 276 -15.66 -9.20 6.19
CA ASP A 276 -16.88 -9.82 6.72
C ASP A 276 -17.28 -11.06 5.87
N ARG A 277 -16.85 -11.12 4.60
CA ARG A 277 -17.03 -12.26 3.69
C ARG A 277 -15.81 -13.17 3.51
N ASP A 278 -14.76 -12.96 4.30
CA ASP A 278 -13.51 -13.73 4.21
C ASP A 278 -12.85 -13.73 2.82
N ILE A 279 -12.98 -12.61 2.10
CA ILE A 279 -12.35 -12.39 0.79
C ILE A 279 -10.92 -11.86 1.01
N ALA A 280 -9.94 -12.63 0.53
CA ALA A 280 -8.56 -12.20 0.47
C ALA A 280 -8.41 -10.98 -0.44
N HIS A 281 -7.55 -10.05 -0.05
CA HIS A 281 -7.35 -8.81 -0.80
C HIS A 281 -5.94 -8.22 -0.66
N ASN A 282 -5.54 -7.49 -1.69
CA ASN A 282 -4.38 -6.62 -1.72
C ASN A 282 -4.83 -5.17 -1.86
N MET A 283 -4.07 -4.23 -1.29
CA MET A 283 -4.26 -2.79 -1.52
C MET A 283 -2.97 -2.13 -1.98
N PHE A 284 -3.11 -1.06 -2.76
CA PHE A 284 -1.97 -0.25 -3.20
C PHE A 284 -2.36 1.22 -3.29
N PHE A 285 -1.51 2.09 -2.76
CA PHE A 285 -1.73 3.53 -2.74
C PHE A 285 -0.59 4.22 -3.46
N THR A 286 -0.94 5.04 -4.45
CA THR A 286 0.04 5.72 -5.29
C THR A 286 -0.55 7.01 -5.86
N ARG A 287 0.33 7.93 -6.28
CA ARG A 287 -0.07 9.06 -7.12
C ARG A 287 -0.20 8.57 -8.57
N GLY A 288 -1.24 9.04 -9.26
CA GLY A 288 -1.52 8.64 -10.63
C GLY A 288 -2.41 9.64 -11.34
N LEU A 289 -2.87 9.28 -12.54
CA LEU A 289 -3.80 10.09 -13.31
C LEU A 289 -5.21 10.01 -12.74
N THR A 290 -6.05 11.01 -13.01
CA THR A 290 -7.48 10.94 -12.70
C THR A 290 -8.11 9.67 -13.30
N LEU A 291 -9.03 9.04 -12.56
CA LEU A 291 -9.75 7.87 -13.02
C LEU A 291 -10.77 8.25 -14.10
N GLY A 292 -10.89 7.38 -15.09
CA GLY A 292 -11.83 7.51 -16.19
C GLY A 292 -11.44 6.58 -17.34
N PRO A 293 -12.28 6.50 -18.38
CA PRO A 293 -12.01 5.63 -19.53
C PRO A 293 -10.81 6.12 -20.35
N ASN A 294 -10.49 7.42 -20.29
CA ASN A 294 -9.37 8.04 -20.98
C ASN A 294 -8.58 8.94 -20.03
N PRO A 295 -7.70 8.39 -19.17
CA PRO A 295 -6.89 9.19 -18.24
C PRO A 295 -6.01 10.19 -18.98
N GLN A 296 -6.02 11.46 -18.54
CA GLN A 296 -5.29 12.56 -19.16
C GLN A 296 -4.04 12.92 -18.37
N GLU A 297 -2.95 13.33 -19.04
CA GLU A 297 -1.66 13.61 -18.41
C GLU A 297 -1.64 14.89 -17.54
N ASP A 298 -2.62 15.77 -17.69
CA ASP A 298 -2.80 16.96 -16.86
C ASP A 298 -3.60 16.70 -15.57
N GLY A 299 -4.36 15.60 -15.51
CA GLY A 299 -5.16 15.23 -14.37
C GLY A 299 -4.42 14.32 -13.42
N GLN A 300 -4.07 14.80 -12.22
CA GLN A 300 -3.47 13.98 -11.16
C GLN A 300 -4.40 13.73 -9.97
N THR A 301 -4.22 12.59 -9.33
CA THR A 301 -4.92 12.19 -8.11
C THR A 301 -4.08 11.19 -7.30
N ILE A 302 -4.54 10.87 -6.09
CA ILE A 302 -4.10 9.66 -5.39
C ILE A 302 -5.07 8.56 -5.76
N ARG A 303 -4.54 7.46 -6.32
CA ARG A 303 -5.28 6.25 -6.62
C ARG A 303 -5.17 5.30 -5.42
N LEU A 304 -6.31 4.86 -4.92
CA LEU A 304 -6.42 3.78 -3.97
C LEU A 304 -6.93 2.55 -4.70
N ILE A 305 -6.10 1.52 -4.83
CA ILE A 305 -6.42 0.32 -5.58
C ILE A 305 -6.67 -0.84 -4.60
N LEU A 306 -7.75 -1.59 -4.84
CA LEU A 306 -8.15 -2.77 -4.07
C LEU A 306 -8.39 -3.94 -5.01
N TRP A 307 -7.59 -4.99 -4.87
CA TRP A 307 -7.79 -6.26 -5.59
C TRP A 307 -8.41 -7.29 -4.66
N PRO A 308 -9.72 -7.57 -4.77
CA PRO A 308 -10.28 -8.79 -4.23
C PRO A 308 -9.76 -9.98 -5.05
N ARG A 309 -9.45 -11.10 -4.39
CA ARG A 309 -8.75 -12.20 -5.04
C ARG A 309 -9.10 -13.55 -4.44
N VAL A 310 -8.80 -14.61 -5.18
CA VAL A 310 -8.84 -15.97 -4.63
C VAL A 310 -7.78 -16.13 -3.53
N SER A 311 -8.16 -16.83 -2.46
CA SER A 311 -7.31 -17.07 -1.31
C SER A 311 -6.14 -17.99 -1.67
N SER A 312 -4.94 -17.61 -1.24
CA SER A 312 -3.76 -18.48 -1.23
C SER A 312 -3.47 -18.94 0.20
N PHE A 313 -3.28 -20.25 0.38
CA PHE A 313 -3.06 -20.88 1.68
C PHE A 313 -1.68 -21.55 1.76
N GLY A 314 -1.23 -21.81 2.97
CA GLY A 314 0.02 -22.51 3.25
C GLY A 314 1.22 -21.56 3.35
N ILE A 315 2.41 -22.12 3.11
CA ILE A 315 3.66 -21.35 3.09
C ILE A 315 3.83 -20.79 1.69
N LYS A 316 4.04 -19.47 1.59
CA LYS A 316 4.36 -18.81 0.32
C LYS A 316 5.54 -19.52 -0.35
N GLY A 317 5.28 -20.14 -1.51
CA GLY A 317 6.24 -20.94 -2.26
C GLY A 317 7.43 -20.12 -2.75
N ASN A 318 8.48 -20.82 -3.21
CA ASN A 318 9.62 -20.23 -3.89
C ASN A 318 9.32 -19.85 -5.35
N ASP A 319 8.04 -19.82 -5.73
CA ASP A 319 7.62 -19.45 -7.07
C ASP A 319 8.29 -18.14 -7.50
N ALA A 320 8.70 -18.14 -8.77
CA ALA A 320 9.33 -17.00 -9.42
C ALA A 320 8.44 -15.75 -9.30
N PHE A 321 7.12 -15.95 -9.16
CA PHE A 321 6.12 -14.92 -9.03
C PHE A 321 5.13 -15.25 -7.93
N ASN A 322 4.79 -14.26 -7.13
CA ASN A 322 3.65 -14.36 -6.22
C ASN A 322 2.81 -13.11 -6.50
N GLY A 323 1.58 -13.25 -7.00
CA GLY A 323 0.70 -12.11 -7.32
C GLY A 323 0.29 -11.30 -6.08
N ALA A 324 1.24 -10.61 -5.45
CA ALA A 324 1.05 -9.72 -4.33
C ALA A 324 0.90 -8.28 -4.85
N CYS A 325 0.81 -7.30 -3.96
CA CYS A 325 0.54 -5.91 -4.33
C CYS A 325 1.51 -5.33 -5.37
N CYS A 326 2.79 -5.71 -5.37
CA CYS A 326 3.77 -5.24 -6.34
C CYS A 326 3.42 -5.76 -7.74
N GLU A 327 3.27 -7.07 -7.88
CA GLU A 327 2.99 -7.71 -9.16
C GLU A 327 1.65 -7.24 -9.73
N LEU A 328 0.62 -7.15 -8.88
CA LEU A 328 -0.72 -6.64 -9.26
C LEU A 328 -0.69 -5.18 -9.73
N SER A 329 0.27 -4.38 -9.25
CA SER A 329 0.49 -3.00 -9.70
C SER A 329 1.21 -2.89 -11.06
N GLY A 330 1.73 -4.00 -11.56
CA GLY A 330 2.56 -4.08 -12.75
C GLY A 330 4.06 -3.91 -12.49
N HIS A 331 4.47 -3.94 -11.22
CA HIS A 331 5.89 -3.99 -10.82
C HIS A 331 6.29 -5.43 -10.50
N LEU A 332 7.16 -6.01 -11.32
CA LEU A 332 7.48 -7.43 -11.31
C LEU A 332 8.89 -7.68 -10.77
N PRO A 333 9.04 -7.96 -9.46
CA PRO A 333 10.33 -8.36 -8.90
C PRO A 333 10.66 -9.81 -9.27
N ILE A 334 11.58 -9.97 -10.21
CA ILE A 334 12.02 -11.24 -10.76
C ILE A 334 13.21 -11.77 -9.97
N LYS A 335 13.18 -13.05 -9.63
CA LYS A 335 14.22 -13.73 -8.83
C LYS A 335 15.22 -14.54 -9.65
N LEU A 336 14.88 -14.85 -10.90
CA LEU A 336 15.63 -15.75 -11.77
C LEU A 336 15.97 -15.03 -13.07
N GLU A 337 17.25 -15.03 -13.45
CA GLU A 337 17.76 -14.40 -14.68
C GLU A 337 17.02 -14.89 -15.93
N GLN A 338 16.93 -16.21 -16.13
CA GLN A 338 16.22 -16.78 -17.28
C GLN A 338 14.77 -16.30 -17.36
N ARG A 339 14.06 -16.21 -16.22
CA ARG A 339 12.70 -15.66 -16.22
C ARG A 339 12.69 -14.17 -16.51
N TYR A 340 13.69 -13.42 -16.07
CA TYR A 340 13.78 -11.99 -16.38
C TYR A 340 13.97 -11.75 -17.87
N ASP A 341 14.72 -12.59 -18.57
CA ASP A 341 14.96 -12.45 -20.01
C ASP A 341 13.74 -12.89 -20.84
N ASP A 342 13.12 -14.02 -20.50
CA ASP A 342 12.09 -14.65 -21.34
C ASP A 342 10.64 -14.23 -21.00
N LEU A 343 10.42 -13.41 -19.96
CA LEU A 343 9.07 -13.02 -19.55
C LEU A 343 8.40 -12.13 -20.59
N THR A 344 7.21 -12.55 -21.03
CA THR A 344 6.35 -11.81 -21.97
C THR A 344 5.17 -11.15 -21.26
N ASP A 345 4.53 -10.21 -21.95
CA ASP A 345 3.34 -9.51 -21.44
C ASP A 345 2.17 -10.48 -21.19
N GLU A 346 1.96 -11.46 -22.08
CA GLU A 346 0.93 -12.49 -21.95
C GLU A 346 1.16 -13.36 -20.72
N GLN A 347 2.40 -13.80 -20.48
CA GLN A 347 2.74 -14.58 -19.28
C GLN A 347 2.50 -13.78 -17.98
N CYS A 348 2.68 -12.46 -18.02
CA CYS A 348 2.35 -11.59 -16.90
C CYS A 348 0.84 -11.51 -16.68
N CYS A 349 0.05 -11.42 -17.76
CA CYS A 349 -1.40 -11.41 -17.69
C CYS A 349 -1.95 -12.70 -17.08
N GLU A 350 -1.52 -13.86 -17.58
CA GLU A 350 -1.92 -15.19 -17.06
C GLU A 350 -1.63 -15.33 -15.56
N LEU A 351 -0.44 -14.86 -15.14
CA LEU A 351 -0.07 -14.84 -13.73
C LEU A 351 -1.03 -13.99 -12.90
N LEU A 352 -1.32 -12.76 -13.33
CA LEU A 352 -2.20 -11.86 -12.58
C LEU A 352 -3.64 -12.39 -12.57
N GLU A 353 -4.14 -12.89 -13.69
CA GLU A 353 -5.46 -13.50 -13.84
C GLU A 353 -5.66 -14.70 -12.90
N SER A 354 -4.63 -15.52 -12.69
CA SER A 354 -4.70 -16.67 -11.78
C SER A 354 -4.98 -16.30 -10.32
N ASN A 355 -4.83 -15.02 -9.95
CA ASN A 355 -5.13 -14.51 -8.63
C ASN A 355 -6.53 -13.85 -8.56
N SER A 356 -7.19 -13.59 -9.68
CA SER A 356 -8.50 -12.92 -9.71
C SER A 356 -9.62 -13.81 -9.17
N LEU A 357 -10.70 -13.18 -8.70
CA LEU A 357 -11.97 -13.88 -8.48
C LEU A 357 -12.53 -14.40 -9.81
N SER A 358 -13.46 -15.36 -9.73
CA SER A 358 -14.25 -15.73 -10.91
C SER A 358 -15.05 -14.52 -11.41
N PRO A 359 -15.39 -14.45 -12.71
CA PRO A 359 -16.26 -13.40 -13.23
C PRO A 359 -17.59 -13.28 -12.48
N GLU A 360 -18.16 -14.40 -12.06
CA GLU A 360 -19.40 -14.46 -11.30
C GLU A 360 -19.26 -13.87 -9.89
N ASP A 361 -18.20 -14.25 -9.17
CA ASP A 361 -17.93 -13.76 -7.81
C ASP A 361 -17.59 -12.27 -7.82
N TYR A 362 -16.81 -11.82 -8.80
CA TYR A 362 -16.49 -10.41 -8.97
C TYR A 362 -17.74 -9.58 -9.30
N ALA A 363 -18.62 -10.09 -10.18
CA ALA A 363 -19.88 -9.43 -10.51
C ALA A 363 -20.84 -9.35 -9.31
N ALA A 364 -20.90 -10.40 -8.49
CA ALA A 364 -21.67 -10.41 -7.25
C ALA A 364 -21.13 -9.37 -6.26
N LEU A 365 -19.81 -9.38 -6.02
CA LEU A 365 -19.14 -8.42 -5.15
C LEU A 365 -19.36 -6.98 -5.61
N LYS A 366 -19.28 -6.72 -6.92
CA LYS A 366 -19.58 -5.41 -7.50
C LYS A 366 -20.99 -4.94 -7.18
N LYS A 367 -21.98 -5.85 -7.21
CA LYS A 367 -23.37 -5.53 -6.83
C LYS A 367 -23.46 -5.17 -5.35
N ASP A 368 -22.74 -5.86 -4.49
CA ASP A 368 -22.71 -5.53 -3.06
C ASP A 368 -22.07 -4.18 -2.80
N ILE A 369 -20.94 -3.88 -3.45
CA ILE A 369 -20.28 -2.57 -3.35
C ILE A 369 -21.25 -1.47 -3.74
N LYS A 370 -22.01 -1.62 -4.82
CA LYS A 370 -23.06 -0.64 -5.17
C LYS A 370 -24.09 -0.43 -4.07
N ASN A 371 -24.38 -1.45 -3.25
CA ASN A 371 -25.31 -1.32 -2.13
C ASN A 371 -24.67 -0.71 -0.88
N ILE A 372 -23.35 -0.80 -0.71
CA ILE A 372 -22.65 -0.12 0.38
C ILE A 372 -22.85 1.40 0.29
N PHE A 373 -22.96 1.96 -0.92
CA PHE A 373 -23.01 3.40 -1.17
C PHE A 373 -24.41 3.95 -1.50
N LYS A 374 -25.45 3.13 -1.37
CA LYS A 374 -26.85 3.61 -1.33
C LYS A 374 -27.19 4.04 0.09
#